data_AF-A0A925BFM0-F1
#
_entry.id   AF-A0A925BFM0-F1
#
_cell.length_a   1.000
_cell.length_b   1.000
_cell.length_c   1.000
_cell.angle_alpha   90.00
_cell.angle_beta   90.00
_cell.angle_gamma   90.00
#
_symmetry.space_group_name_H-M   'P 1'
#
loop_
_entity.id
_entity.type
_entity.pdbx_description
1 polymer ?
#
loop_
_entity_poly.entity_id
_entity_poly.type
_entity_poly.pdbx_seq_one_letter_code
_entity_poly.pdbx_strand_id
1 'polypeptide(L)' 'GQYLIYRSLVRQLYPLRAIYLAIPNYAYHGVFTKIAMPVVKEAAIKLIVVDLADEVIEQWLE' A
#
# COMPACT_ATOMS: atom_id res chain seq x y z
N GLY A 1 0.39 7.74 8.41
CA GLY A 1 0.70 7.50 9.83
C GLY A 1 0.74 6.02 10.16
N GLN A 2 -0.42 5.37 10.22
CA GLN A 2 -0.57 3.95 10.60
C GLN A 2 0.41 2.99 9.89
N TYR A 3 0.53 3.07 8.56
CA TYR A 3 1.46 2.23 7.80
C TYR A 3 2.90 2.28 8.32
N LEU A 4 3.43 3.46 8.62
CA LEU A 4 4.81 3.62 9.10
C LEU A 4 5.02 2.99 10.48
N ILE A 5 4.02 3.12 11.36
CA ILE A 5 4.02 2.54 12.70
C ILE A 5 4.03 1.01 12.59
N TYR A 6 3.10 0.44 11.81
CA TYR A 6 3.02 -1.01 11.63
C TYR A 6 4.25 -1.58 10.90
N ARG A 7 4.77 -0.88 9.89
CA ARG A 7 6.01 -1.26 9.22
C ARG A 7 7.18 -1.33 10.19
N SER A 8 7.30 -0.35 11.10
CA SER A 8 8.34 -0.35 12.13
C SER A 8 8.20 -1.54 13.08
N LEU A 9 6.98 -1.83 13.54
CA LEU A 9 6.69 -2.94 14.44
C LEU A 9 6.96 -4.30 13.78
N VAL A 10 6.45 -4.52 12.56
CA VAL A 10 6.63 -5.79 11.84
C VAL A 10 8.10 -6.01 11.49
N ARG A 11 8.85 -4.98 11.13
CA ARG A 11 10.29 -5.14 10.85
C ARG A 11 11.08 -5.62 12.08
N GLN A 12 10.63 -5.27 13.29
CA GLN A 12 11.27 -5.70 14.53
C GLN A 12 10.87 -7.14 14.91
N LEU A 13 9.59 -7.49 14.77
CA LEU A 13 9.08 -8.80 15.19
C LEU A 13 9.24 -9.88 14.12
N TYR A 14 9.15 -9.51 12.84
CA TYR A 14 9.12 -10.40 11.68
C TYR A 14 9.91 -9.77 10.51
N PRO A 15 11.26 -9.71 10.58
CA PRO A 15 12.09 -8.94 9.65
C PRO A 15 11.98 -9.37 8.17
N LEU A 16 11.55 -10.60 7.91
CA LEU A 16 11.34 -11.14 6.56
C LEU A 16 9.93 -10.87 6.01
N ARG A 17 9.01 -10.33 6.81
CA ARG A 17 7.62 -10.11 6.40
C ARG A 17 7.45 -8.72 5.81
N ALA A 18 7.11 -8.66 4.53
CA ALA A 18 6.72 -7.42 3.88
C ALA A 18 5.32 -6.97 4.33
N ILE A 19 5.14 -5.66 4.47
CA ILE A 19 3.85 -5.02 4.73
C ILE A 19 3.41 -4.32 3.45
N TYR A 20 2.12 -4.42 3.14
CA TYR A 20 1.48 -3.74 2.03
C TYR A 20 0.29 -2.92 2.55
N LEU A 21 0.07 -1.76 1.95
CA LEU A 21 -1.15 -0.98 2.14
C LEU A 21 -2.15 -1.37 1.05
N ALA A 22 -3.24 -2.03 1.45
CA ALA A 22 -4.33 -2.33 0.54
C ALA A 22 -5.18 -1.08 0.26
N ILE A 23 -5.41 -0.82 -1.02
CA ILE A 23 -6.25 0.28 -1.48
C ILE A 23 -7.19 -0.21 -2.59
N PRO A 24 -8.42 0.32 -2.65
CA PRO A 24 -9.34 -0.03 -3.72
C PRO A 24 -8.93 0.63 -5.04
N ASN A 25 -9.27 -0.02 -6.16
CA ASN A 25 -8.97 0.44 -7.52
C ASN A 25 -9.43 1.89 -7.78
N TYR A 26 -10.60 2.30 -7.30
CA TYR A 26 -11.09 3.68 -7.44
C TYR A 26 -10.21 4.70 -6.69
N ALA A 27 -9.66 4.35 -5.53
CA ALA A 27 -8.76 5.23 -4.79
C ALA A 27 -7.40 5.30 -5.50
N TYR A 28 -6.93 4.17 -6.03
CA TYR A 28 -5.71 4.11 -6.82
C TYR A 28 -5.76 5.04 -8.04
N HIS A 29 -6.78 4.88 -8.90
CA HIS A 29 -6.98 5.70 -10.09
C HIS A 29 -7.42 7.15 -9.79
N GLY A 30 -7.91 7.40 -8.57
CA GLY A 30 -8.30 8.71 -8.08
C GLY A 30 -7.15 9.48 -7.46
N VAL A 31 -7.01 9.37 -6.13
CA VAL A 31 -6.10 10.23 -5.34
C VAL A 31 -4.64 9.81 -5.47
N PHE A 32 -4.36 8.51 -5.62
CA PHE A 32 -3.00 8.01 -5.63
C PHE A 32 -2.27 8.39 -6.91
N THR A 33 -2.83 8.11 -8.09
CA THR A 33 -2.22 8.51 -9.37
C THR A 33 -2.07 10.03 -9.52
N LYS A 34 -2.96 10.83 -8.91
CA LYS A 34 -2.99 12.29 -9.09
C LYS A 34 -2.05 13.04 -8.13
N ILE A 35 -2.08 12.71 -6.84
CA ILE A 35 -1.40 13.52 -5.83
C ILE A 35 -0.62 12.71 -4.80
N ALA A 36 -1.02 11.48 -4.49
CA ALA A 36 -0.41 10.74 -3.38
C ALA A 36 0.82 9.90 -3.81
N MET A 37 0.97 9.57 -5.10
CA MET A 37 2.04 8.72 -5.60
C MET A 37 3.46 9.22 -5.27
N PRO A 38 3.76 10.55 -5.35
CA PRO A 38 5.07 11.05 -4.94
C PRO A 38 5.41 10.72 -3.47
N VAL A 39 4.44 10.91 -2.57
CA VAL A 39 4.60 10.64 -1.13
C VAL A 39 4.72 9.14 -0.86
N VAL A 40 3.94 8.32 -1.56
CA VAL A 40 4.00 6.84 -1.47
C VAL A 40 5.39 6.33 -1.86
N LYS A 41 5.93 6.84 -2.97
CA LYS A 41 7.26 6.48 -3.47
C LYS A 41 8.37 6.95 -2.53
N GLU A 42 8.33 8.21 -2.09
CA GLU A 42 9.30 8.76 -1.14
C GLU A 42 9.35 7.95 0.16
N ALA A 43 8.19 7.56 0.68
CA ALA A 43 8.09 6.79 1.89
C ALA A 43 8.32 5.27 1.71
N ALA A 44 8.57 4.79 0.48
CA ALA A 44 8.68 3.37 0.12
C ALA A 44 7.50 2.54 0.66
N ILE A 45 6.29 3.02 0.41
CA ILE A 45 5.05 2.33 0.79
C ILE A 45 4.69 1.36 -0.32
N LYS A 46 4.72 0.07 0.00
CA LYS A 46 4.23 -0.96 -0.92
C LYS A 46 2.71 -0.95 -0.94
N LEU A 47 2.11 -1.05 -2.12
CA LEU A 47 0.67 -1.04 -2.29
C LEU A 47 0.18 -2.37 -2.85
N ILE A 48 -1.04 -2.73 -2.47
CA ILE A 48 -1.82 -3.74 -3.17
C ILE A 48 -3.13 -3.10 -3.61
N VAL A 49 -3.40 -3.12 -4.91
CA VAL A 49 -4.64 -2.58 -5.48
C VAL A 49 -5.63 -3.72 -5.60
N VAL A 50 -6.82 -3.53 -5.03
CA VAL A 50 -7.87 -4.53 -5.00
C VAL A 50 -9.14 -4.01 -5.67
N ASP A 51 -9.83 -4.88 -6.40
CA ASP A 51 -11.21 -4.65 -6.78
C ASP A 51 -12.10 -5.13 -5.63
N LEU A 52 -12.90 -4.22 -5.08
CA LEU A 52 -13.82 -4.55 -3.98
C LEU A 52 -15.12 -5.20 -4.46
N ALA A 53 -15.49 -5.05 -5.73
CA ALA A 53 -16.70 -5.65 -6.29
C ALA A 53 -16.50 -7.14 -6.56
N ASP A 54 -15.34 -7.49 -7.15
CA ASP A 54 -15.00 -8.86 -7.52
C ASP A 54 -14.13 -9.57 -6.46
N GLU A 55 -13.75 -8.86 -5.38
CA GLU A 55 -12.86 -9.36 -4.30
C GLU A 55 -11.52 -9.92 -4.81
N VAL A 56 -10.98 -9.31 -5.86
CA VAL A 56 -9.71 -9.73 -6.48
C VAL A 56 -8.58 -8.73 -6.26
N ILE A 57 -7.36 -9.25 -6.26
CA ILE A 57 -6.16 -8.43 -6.30
C ILE A 57 -5.87 -8.09 -7.76
N GLU A 58 -5.85 -6.81 -8.10
CA GLU A 58 -5.52 -6.35 -9.44
C GLU A 58 -4.01 -6.19 -9.61
N GLN A 59 -3.32 -5.59 -8.62
CA GLN A 59 -1.91 -5.21 -8.74
C GLN A 59 -1.17 -5.23 -7.41
N TRP A 60 0.12 -5.54 -7.48
CA TRP A 60 1.10 -5.35 -6.39
C TRP A 60 2.12 -4.31 -6.85
N LEU A 61 2.40 -3.31 -6.00
CA LEU A 61 3.34 -2.23 -6.27
C LEU A 61 4.36 -2.15 -5.13
N GLU A 62 5.63 -2.06 -5.51
CA GLU A 62 6.80 -1.98 -4.60
C GLU A 62 7.19 -0.54 -4.27
#